data_AF-A0A9C8DZJ4-F1
#
_entry.id   AF-A0A9C8DZJ4-F1
#
_cell.length_a   1.000
_cell.length_b   1.000
_cell.length_c   1.000
_cell.angle_alpha   90.00
_cell.angle_beta   90.00
_cell.angle_gamma   90.00
#
_symmetry.space_group_name_H-M   'P 1'
#
loop_
_entity.id
_entity.type
_entity.pdbx_description
1 polymer ?
#
loop_
_entity_poly.entity_id
_entity_poly.type
_entity_poly.pdbx_seq_one_letter_code
_entity_poly.pdbx_strand_id
1 'polypeptide(L)'
;MGKTSILQFFSFIQAFLSGTPLRFFEERAWLPESIQPFLSHSNQIEAKLTFETDKGTQIIWHFQWRITDNLLCGENLKYQNNNNTVEVFTYPIKPQSNTNRIQVGSEIIDGLRLSGSILAILDTNIINDEESRAIAQAVQCWGQGLFSLELMNPAVMRRGATGNFWHFGHQGEWLSSFIATLSKTQKERIVARLSHIPLAQSPSHHI
;
A
#
# COMPACT_ATOMS: atom_id res chain seq x y z
N MET A 1 -13.16 -16.96 -4.61
CA MET A 1 -12.92 -16.73 -3.18
C MET A 1 -11.59 -16.03 -2.90
N GLY A 2 -10.43 -16.42 -3.45
CA GLY A 2 -9.13 -15.80 -3.09
C GLY A 2 -8.73 -14.47 -3.77
N LYS A 3 -9.25 -14.15 -4.97
CA LYS A 3 -8.81 -12.95 -5.73
C LYS A 3 -9.20 -11.63 -5.05
N THR A 4 -10.42 -11.56 -4.51
CA THR A 4 -10.94 -10.38 -3.81
C THR A 4 -10.19 -10.11 -2.51
N SER A 5 -9.83 -11.16 -1.75
CA SER A 5 -9.05 -11.00 -0.50
C SER A 5 -7.64 -10.45 -0.76
N ILE A 6 -7.00 -10.85 -1.86
CA ILE A 6 -5.68 -10.33 -2.25
C ILE A 6 -5.78 -8.85 -2.65
N LEU A 7 -6.80 -8.47 -3.42
CA LEU A 7 -7.02 -7.07 -3.81
C LEU A 7 -7.36 -6.17 -2.62
N GLN A 8 -8.17 -6.67 -1.68
CA GLN A 8 -8.45 -6.00 -0.42
C GLN A 8 -7.16 -5.83 0.40
N PHE A 9 -6.31 -6.85 0.48
CA PHE A 9 -5.03 -6.77 1.15
C PHE A 9 -4.12 -5.70 0.52
N PHE A 10 -3.97 -5.66 -0.80
CA PHE A 10 -3.19 -4.61 -1.46
C PHE A 10 -3.75 -3.21 -1.25
N SER A 11 -5.08 -3.07 -1.22
CA SER A 11 -5.71 -1.80 -0.88
C SER A 11 -5.41 -1.38 0.56
N PHE A 12 -5.37 -2.31 1.51
CA PHE A 12 -4.94 -2.02 2.87
C PHE A 12 -3.46 -1.61 2.91
N ILE A 13 -2.57 -2.32 2.21
CA ILE A 13 -1.15 -1.96 2.10
C ILE A 13 -0.96 -0.53 1.61
N GLN A 14 -1.73 -0.11 0.60
CA GLN A 14 -1.65 1.26 0.09
C GLN A 14 -2.09 2.31 1.12
N ALA A 15 -3.16 2.06 1.87
CA ALA A 15 -3.59 2.94 2.96
C ALA A 15 -2.59 2.97 4.13
N PHE A 16 -1.98 1.83 4.43
CA PHE A 16 -0.94 1.69 5.45
C PHE A 16 0.34 2.45 5.08
N LEU A 17 0.79 2.36 3.82
CA LEU A 17 1.95 3.10 3.30
C LEU A 17 1.69 4.60 3.15
N SER A 18 0.44 5.04 3.06
CA SER A 18 0.10 6.47 3.10
C SER A 18 0.00 7.02 4.53
N GLY A 19 0.27 6.21 5.56
CA GLY A 19 0.20 6.63 6.95
C GLY A 19 -1.23 6.69 7.53
N THR A 20 -2.24 6.28 6.76
CA THR A 20 -3.67 6.42 7.10
C THR A 20 -4.42 5.09 6.94
N PRO A 21 -4.06 4.01 7.67
CA PRO A 21 -4.64 2.69 7.45
C PRO A 21 -6.15 2.62 7.77
N LEU A 22 -6.67 3.46 8.68
CA LEU A 22 -8.12 3.54 8.95
C LEU A 22 -8.94 3.92 7.71
N ARG A 23 -8.35 4.68 6.78
CA ARG A 23 -9.00 5.05 5.52
C ARG A 23 -9.53 3.82 4.77
N PHE A 24 -8.79 2.70 4.80
CA PHE A 24 -9.20 1.45 4.17
C PHE A 24 -10.60 0.98 4.62
N PHE A 25 -10.90 1.12 5.90
CA PHE A 25 -12.16 0.73 6.52
C PHE A 25 -13.26 1.76 6.26
N GLU A 26 -12.93 3.04 6.43
CA GLU A 26 -13.85 4.18 6.23
C GLU A 26 -14.44 4.17 4.82
N GLU A 27 -13.59 4.01 3.80
CA GLU A 27 -14.02 4.03 2.39
C GLU A 27 -14.91 2.84 2.02
N ARG A 28 -14.86 1.77 2.81
CA ARG A 28 -15.69 0.57 2.63
C ARG A 28 -16.90 0.55 3.56
N ALA A 29 -17.08 1.58 4.40
CA ALA A 29 -18.06 1.60 5.49
C ALA A 29 -17.96 0.35 6.38
N TRP A 30 -16.75 -0.16 6.60
CA TRP A 30 -16.49 -1.30 7.47
C TRP A 30 -16.18 -0.83 8.88
N LEU A 31 -16.75 -1.51 9.87
CA LEU A 31 -16.35 -1.35 11.26
C LEU A 31 -15.01 -2.08 11.46
N PRO A 32 -13.94 -1.44 11.93
CA PRO A 32 -12.65 -2.13 12.13
C PRO A 32 -12.75 -3.38 13.00
N GLU A 33 -13.67 -3.39 13.98
CA GLU A 33 -13.97 -4.51 14.88
C GLU A 33 -14.59 -5.72 14.15
N SER A 34 -15.19 -5.50 12.98
CA SER A 34 -15.83 -6.56 12.19
C SER A 34 -14.85 -7.44 11.43
N ILE A 35 -13.56 -7.08 11.36
CA ILE A 35 -12.51 -7.85 10.66
C ILE A 35 -11.81 -8.86 11.59
N GLN A 36 -12.24 -8.99 12.85
CA GLN A 36 -11.66 -9.96 13.77
C GLN A 36 -11.76 -11.39 13.22
N PRO A 37 -10.64 -12.14 13.16
CA PRO A 37 -10.67 -13.55 12.82
C PRO A 37 -11.60 -14.30 13.79
N PHE A 38 -12.56 -15.05 13.27
CA PHE A 38 -13.49 -15.83 14.11
C PHE A 38 -12.78 -16.76 15.10
N LEU A 39 -11.56 -17.21 14.76
CA LEU A 39 -10.74 -18.13 15.55
C LEU A 39 -9.67 -17.45 16.41
N SER A 40 -9.42 -16.16 16.21
CA SER A 40 -8.33 -15.43 16.85
C SER A 40 -8.85 -14.05 17.20
N HIS A 41 -9.05 -13.79 18.50
CA HIS A 41 -9.41 -12.46 19.02
C HIS A 41 -8.26 -11.44 18.89
N SER A 42 -7.36 -11.63 17.93
CA SER A 42 -6.27 -10.71 17.66
C SER A 42 -6.82 -9.47 16.97
N ASN A 43 -6.58 -8.32 17.58
CA ASN A 43 -6.83 -7.01 16.99
C ASN A 43 -5.64 -6.51 16.17
N GLN A 44 -4.85 -7.41 15.59
CA GLN A 44 -3.64 -7.09 14.87
C GLN A 44 -3.68 -7.63 13.45
N ILE A 45 -3.33 -6.76 12.51
CA ILE A 45 -3.00 -7.13 11.14
C ILE A 45 -1.49 -7.29 11.08
N GLU A 46 -1.06 -8.51 10.77
CA GLU A 46 0.33 -8.84 10.53
C GLU A 46 0.49 -9.20 9.05
N ALA A 47 1.51 -8.65 8.42
CA ALA A 47 1.79 -8.97 7.03
C ALA A 47 3.29 -9.02 6.75
N LYS A 48 3.69 -10.06 6.04
CA LYS A 48 5.05 -10.26 5.55
C LYS A 48 4.99 -10.39 4.03
N LEU A 49 5.57 -9.40 3.35
CA LEU A 49 5.71 -9.37 1.91
C LEU A 49 7.15 -9.74 1.55
N THR A 50 7.29 -10.51 0.47
CA THR A 50 8.59 -10.90 -0.05
C THR A 50 8.62 -10.60 -1.54
N PHE A 51 9.62 -9.82 -1.95
CA PHE A 51 9.86 -9.44 -3.33
C PHE A 51 11.17 -10.05 -3.79
N GLU A 52 11.25 -10.36 -5.08
CA GLU A 52 12.46 -10.82 -5.71
C GLU A 52 12.79 -9.86 -6.85
N THR A 53 14.05 -9.41 -6.89
CA THR A 53 14.56 -8.58 -7.99
C THR A 53 15.12 -9.47 -9.09
N ASP A 54 15.27 -8.93 -10.30
CA ASP A 54 15.89 -9.63 -11.44
C ASP A 54 17.34 -10.08 -11.16
N LYS A 55 17.99 -9.50 -10.14
CA LYS A 55 19.35 -9.85 -9.70
C LYS A 55 19.38 -10.98 -8.66
N GLY A 56 18.23 -11.51 -8.26
CA GLY A 56 18.10 -12.53 -7.21
C GLY A 56 18.12 -11.97 -5.78
N THR A 57 18.17 -10.64 -5.59
CA THR A 57 18.03 -10.02 -4.27
C THR A 57 16.61 -10.23 -3.76
N GLN A 58 16.47 -10.81 -2.57
CA GLN A 58 15.17 -11.02 -1.92
C GLN A 58 14.92 -9.90 -0.90
N ILE A 59 13.86 -9.12 -1.09
CA ILE A 59 13.44 -8.06 -0.17
C ILE A 59 12.32 -8.60 0.71
N ILE A 60 12.42 -8.41 2.02
CA ILE A 60 11.44 -8.86 3.00
C ILE A 60 10.96 -7.64 3.78
N TRP A 61 9.67 -7.35 3.68
CA TRP A 61 9.01 -6.28 4.42
C TRP A 61 7.96 -6.89 5.34
N HIS A 62 8.09 -6.67 6.64
CA HIS A 62 7.19 -7.22 7.65
C HIS A 62 6.70 -6.12 8.57
N PHE A 63 5.40 -6.09 8.82
CA PHE A 63 4.80 -5.16 9.76
C PHE A 63 3.69 -5.80 10.57
N GLN A 64 3.42 -5.17 11.71
CA GLN A 64 2.31 -5.46 12.60
C GLN A 64 1.61 -4.16 12.97
N TRP A 65 0.32 -4.09 12.67
CA TRP A 65 -0.53 -2.94 12.95
C TRP A 65 -1.71 -3.35 13.81
N ARG A 66 -2.00 -2.58 14.87
CA ARG A 66 -3.12 -2.85 15.78
C ARG A 66 -4.31 -1.97 15.44
N ILE A 67 -5.44 -2.64 15.24
CA ILE A 67 -6.70 -2.04 14.77
C ILE A 67 -7.29 -1.11 15.85
N THR A 68 -7.33 -1.56 17.11
CA THR A 68 -8.05 -0.90 18.20
C THR A 68 -7.58 0.51 18.53
N ASP A 69 -6.28 0.78 18.39
CA ASP A 69 -5.68 2.06 18.71
C ASP A 69 -5.01 2.73 17.51
N ASN A 70 -5.19 2.16 16.32
CA ASN A 70 -4.61 2.65 15.06
C ASN A 70 -3.10 2.92 15.20
N LEU A 71 -2.36 1.92 15.69
CA LEU A 71 -0.91 2.02 15.91
C LEU A 71 -0.11 0.97 15.17
N LEU A 72 0.99 1.43 14.59
CA LEU A 72 2.09 0.57 14.22
C LEU A 72 2.70 -0.06 15.47
N CYS A 73 2.61 -1.38 15.58
CA CYS A 73 3.26 -2.13 16.65
C CYS A 73 4.69 -2.50 16.29
N GLY A 74 4.98 -2.74 15.01
CA GLY A 74 6.33 -2.98 14.55
C GLY A 74 6.44 -3.02 13.04
N GLU A 75 7.63 -2.74 12.54
CA GLU A 75 7.94 -2.79 11.12
C GLU A 75 9.42 -3.03 10.90
N ASN A 76 9.76 -3.90 9.96
CA ASN A 76 11.13 -4.01 9.47
C ASN A 76 11.15 -4.15 7.96
N LEU A 77 12.22 -3.64 7.38
CA LEU A 77 12.57 -3.85 5.99
C LEU A 77 13.99 -4.36 5.93
N LYS A 78 14.18 -5.49 5.27
CA LYS A 78 15.49 -6.10 5.07
C LYS A 78 15.59 -6.70 3.68
N TYR A 79 16.81 -6.92 3.22
CA TYR A 79 17.05 -7.63 1.99
C TYR A 79 18.18 -8.64 2.14
N GLN A 80 18.16 -9.63 1.26
CA GLN A 80 19.15 -10.71 1.20
C GLN A 80 19.82 -10.71 -0.16
N ASN A 81 21.14 -10.58 -0.15
CA ASN A 81 21.98 -10.64 -1.35
C ASN A 81 23.18 -11.55 -1.04
N ASN A 82 23.37 -12.62 -1.83
CA ASN A 82 24.53 -13.51 -1.74
C ASN A 82 24.88 -13.96 -0.30
N ASN A 83 23.90 -14.49 0.43
CA ASN A 83 23.96 -14.93 1.83
C ASN A 83 24.14 -13.84 2.90
N ASN A 84 24.25 -12.56 2.54
CA ASN A 84 24.21 -11.48 3.50
C ASN A 84 22.77 -11.00 3.71
N THR A 85 22.35 -10.78 4.95
CA THR A 85 21.07 -10.14 5.29
C THR A 85 21.36 -8.74 5.80
N VAL A 86 20.83 -7.73 5.12
CA VAL A 86 21.00 -6.32 5.47
C VAL A 86 19.65 -5.78 5.94
N GLU A 87 19.63 -5.20 7.14
CA GLU A 87 18.47 -4.49 7.67
C GLU A 87 18.51 -3.03 7.23
N VAL A 88 17.46 -2.59 6.53
CA VAL A 88 17.31 -1.21 6.07
C VAL A 88 16.80 -0.35 7.23
N PHE A 89 15.73 -0.80 7.89
CA PHE A 89 15.24 -0.21 9.12
C PHE A 89 14.48 -1.23 9.96
N THR A 90 14.43 -0.96 11.27
CA THR A 90 13.69 -1.76 12.25
C THR A 90 12.99 -0.86 13.27
N TYR A 91 11.72 -1.16 13.53
CA TYR A 91 10.91 -0.59 14.60
C TYR A 91 10.33 -1.73 15.45
N PRO A 92 10.81 -1.90 16.69
CA PRO A 92 10.59 -3.12 17.45
C PRO A 92 9.19 -3.23 18.06
N ILE A 93 8.71 -4.48 18.07
CA ILE A 93 7.36 -4.94 18.49
C ILE A 93 7.13 -4.93 20.02
N LYS A 94 8.17 -4.69 20.82
CA LYS A 94 8.09 -4.71 22.29
C LYS A 94 8.77 -3.49 22.93
N PRO A 95 8.10 -2.76 23.84
CA PRO A 95 8.73 -1.70 24.62
C PRO A 95 9.64 -2.36 25.66
N GLN A 96 10.89 -2.65 25.31
CA GLN A 96 11.89 -3.11 26.29
C GLN A 96 12.60 -1.93 26.98
N SER A 97 12.39 -0.72 26.50
CA SER A 97 12.69 0.51 27.21
C SER A 97 11.69 1.57 26.77
N ASN A 98 11.55 2.64 27.56
CA ASN A 98 10.56 3.72 27.43
C ASN A 98 10.69 4.58 26.15
N THR A 99 11.20 4.05 25.06
CA THR A 99 11.54 4.77 23.84
C THR A 99 11.07 3.99 22.64
N ASN A 100 10.02 4.47 21.97
CA ASN A 100 9.67 4.05 20.62
C ASN A 100 10.79 4.51 19.68
N ARG A 101 11.73 3.61 19.36
CA ARG A 101 12.91 3.92 18.55
C ARG A 101 12.79 3.30 17.17
N ILE A 102 12.99 4.10 16.12
CA ILE A 102 13.28 3.58 14.79
C ILE A 102 14.79 3.55 14.64
N GLN A 103 15.33 2.40 14.24
CA GLN A 103 16.71 2.28 13.81
C GLN A 103 16.77 2.25 12.29
N VAL A 104 17.54 3.16 11.69
CA VAL A 104 17.78 3.25 10.24
C VAL A 104 19.29 3.20 10.02
N GLY A 105 19.82 2.02 9.67
CA GLY A 105 21.26 1.79 9.70
C GLY A 105 21.87 2.11 11.08
N SER A 106 22.70 3.16 11.14
CA SER A 106 23.34 3.65 12.39
C SER A 106 22.55 4.75 13.11
N GLU A 107 21.51 5.30 12.49
CA GLU A 107 20.72 6.39 13.09
C GLU A 107 19.55 5.87 13.93
N ILE A 108 19.24 6.61 15.01
CA ILE A 108 18.17 6.29 15.95
C ILE A 108 17.22 7.49 16.05
N ILE A 109 15.93 7.24 15.80
CA ILE A 109 14.86 8.25 15.90
C ILE A 109 13.93 7.88 17.05
N ASP A 110 13.81 8.76 18.05
CA ASP A 110 13.04 8.56 19.28
C ASP A 110 11.62 9.17 19.24
N GLY A 111 10.72 8.64 20.07
CA GLY A 111 9.46 9.28 20.44
C GLY A 111 8.33 9.19 19.41
N LEU A 112 8.49 8.34 18.39
CA LEU A 112 7.52 8.23 17.32
C LEU A 112 6.32 7.36 17.72
N ARG A 113 5.12 7.84 17.39
CA ARG A 113 3.88 7.09 17.48
C ARG A 113 3.19 7.16 16.12
N LEU A 114 3.31 6.09 15.35
CA LEU A 114 2.87 6.05 13.96
C LEU A 114 1.57 5.27 13.84
N SER A 115 0.67 5.79 13.01
CA SER A 115 -0.55 5.08 12.64
C SER A 115 -0.37 4.16 11.46
N GLY A 116 0.54 4.46 10.53
CA GLY A 116 0.87 3.59 9.39
C GLY A 116 2.35 3.30 9.30
N SER A 117 2.82 2.95 8.10
CA SER A 117 4.21 2.58 7.84
C SER A 117 5.19 3.72 8.12
N ILE A 118 6.39 3.36 8.57
CA ILE A 118 7.58 4.21 8.66
C ILE A 118 7.94 4.79 7.30
N LEU A 119 7.76 4.01 6.22
CA LEU A 119 7.98 4.47 4.84
C LEU A 119 7.05 5.63 4.44
N ALA A 120 5.98 5.90 5.18
CA ALA A 120 5.13 7.07 4.94
C ALA A 120 5.80 8.39 5.35
N ILE A 121 6.72 8.34 6.33
CA ILE A 121 7.36 9.53 6.91
C ILE A 121 8.88 9.54 6.80
N LEU A 122 9.50 8.41 6.44
CA LEU A 122 10.94 8.27 6.36
C LEU A 122 11.49 9.07 5.19
N ASP A 123 12.35 10.05 5.48
CA ASP A 123 13.21 10.62 4.46
C ASP A 123 14.31 9.62 4.11
N THR A 124 14.20 9.01 2.92
CA THR A 124 15.15 7.99 2.45
C THR A 124 16.59 8.52 2.33
N ASN A 125 16.80 9.84 2.28
CA ASN A 125 18.15 10.43 2.24
C ASN A 125 18.97 10.16 3.50
N ILE A 126 18.31 9.85 4.62
CA ILE A 126 18.94 9.45 5.88
C ILE A 126 19.65 8.08 5.74
N ILE A 127 19.26 7.25 4.77
CA ILE A 127 19.86 5.94 4.53
C ILE A 127 21.17 6.13 3.76
N ASN A 128 22.30 5.99 4.46
CA ASN A 128 23.63 6.18 3.90
C ASN A 128 23.99 5.16 2.81
N ASP A 129 23.55 3.90 2.96
CA ASP A 129 23.80 2.84 1.99
C ASP A 129 22.90 2.99 0.74
N GLU A 130 23.50 2.99 -0.45
CA GLU A 130 22.80 3.27 -1.71
C GLU A 130 21.81 2.15 -2.08
N GLU A 131 22.17 0.89 -1.85
CA GLU A 131 21.29 -0.26 -2.13
C GLU A 131 20.07 -0.25 -1.19
N SER A 132 20.30 -0.05 0.10
CA SER A 132 19.25 0.10 1.12
C SER A 132 18.31 1.26 0.81
N ARG A 133 18.86 2.40 0.36
CA ARG A 133 18.07 3.56 -0.06
C ARG A 133 17.20 3.24 -1.26
N ALA A 134 17.77 2.61 -2.29
CA ALA A 134 17.05 2.21 -3.49
C ALA A 134 15.93 1.22 -3.17
N ILE A 135 16.16 0.28 -2.25
CA ILE A 135 15.16 -0.70 -1.80
C ILE A 135 14.02 -0.03 -1.05
N ALA A 136 14.31 0.88 -0.11
CA ALA A 136 13.29 1.63 0.60
C ALA A 136 12.40 2.43 -0.36
N GLN A 137 13.01 3.14 -1.32
CA GLN A 137 12.31 3.89 -2.35
C GLN A 137 11.47 2.96 -3.25
N ALA A 138 12.01 1.82 -3.65
CA ALA A 138 11.29 0.86 -4.49
C ALA A 138 10.03 0.32 -3.81
N VAL A 139 10.10 -0.06 -2.52
CA VAL A 139 8.94 -0.52 -1.75
C VAL A 139 7.91 0.61 -1.58
N GLN A 140 8.36 1.82 -1.29
CA GLN A 140 7.49 3.00 -1.18
C GLN A 140 6.76 3.29 -2.51
N CYS A 141 7.50 3.35 -3.62
CA CYS A 141 6.93 3.57 -4.96
C CYS A 141 5.99 2.45 -5.38
N TRP A 142 6.34 1.20 -5.13
CA TRP A 142 5.49 0.04 -5.42
C TRP A 142 4.13 0.17 -4.71
N GLY A 143 4.14 0.45 -3.42
CA GLY A 143 2.91 0.51 -2.64
C GLY A 143 2.07 1.75 -2.89
N GLN A 144 2.68 2.89 -3.22
CA GLN A 144 1.96 4.06 -3.72
C GLN A 144 1.32 3.80 -5.09
N GLY A 145 1.91 2.92 -5.90
CA GLY A 145 1.38 2.47 -7.19
C GLY A 145 0.31 1.38 -7.11
N LEU A 146 -0.01 0.86 -5.92
CA LEU A 146 -1.08 -0.12 -5.74
C LEU A 146 -2.43 0.58 -5.85
N PHE A 147 -3.12 0.36 -6.96
CA PHE A 147 -4.47 0.86 -7.14
C PHE A 147 -5.46 -0.29 -7.23
N SER A 148 -6.49 -0.24 -6.38
CA SER A 148 -7.60 -1.19 -6.48
C SER A 148 -8.70 -0.59 -7.34
N LEU A 149 -8.91 -1.17 -8.53
CA LEU A 149 -10.06 -0.83 -9.37
C LEU A 149 -11.39 -1.17 -8.69
N GLU A 150 -11.40 -2.05 -7.69
CA GLU A 150 -12.60 -2.40 -6.90
C GLU A 150 -13.11 -1.23 -6.06
N LEU A 151 -12.28 -0.23 -5.80
CA LEU A 151 -12.67 0.95 -5.02
C LEU A 151 -13.13 2.12 -5.88
N MET A 152 -13.07 1.99 -7.21
CA MET A 152 -13.61 3.01 -8.08
C MET A 152 -15.10 3.17 -7.83
N ASN A 153 -15.52 4.38 -7.49
CA ASN A 153 -16.90 4.70 -7.21
C ASN A 153 -17.44 5.59 -8.35
N PRO A 154 -18.39 5.11 -9.17
CA PRO A 154 -18.94 5.90 -10.27
C PRO A 154 -19.53 7.25 -9.86
N ALA A 155 -20.04 7.38 -8.64
CA ALA A 155 -20.56 8.65 -8.12
C ALA A 155 -19.42 9.63 -7.77
N VAL A 156 -18.25 9.13 -7.36
CA VAL A 156 -17.06 9.94 -7.07
C VAL A 156 -16.35 10.33 -8.36
N MET A 157 -16.16 9.39 -9.28
CA MET A 157 -15.56 9.61 -10.60
C MET A 157 -16.28 10.70 -11.40
N ARG A 158 -17.61 10.74 -11.32
CA ARG A 158 -18.45 11.71 -12.03
C ARG A 158 -18.40 13.14 -11.46
N ARG A 159 -17.80 13.36 -10.28
CA ARG A 159 -17.66 14.71 -9.71
C ARG A 159 -16.66 15.57 -10.47
N GLY A 160 -15.82 14.97 -11.32
CA GLY A 160 -14.89 15.70 -12.18
C GLY A 160 -13.82 16.47 -11.41
N ALA A 161 -13.40 15.95 -10.25
CA ALA A 161 -12.37 16.61 -9.46
C ALA A 161 -11.03 16.60 -10.21
N THR A 162 -10.33 17.73 -10.17
CA THR A 162 -8.97 17.84 -10.68
C THR A 162 -7.98 17.59 -9.56
N GLY A 163 -7.00 16.73 -9.79
CA GLY A 163 -5.97 16.39 -8.81
C GLY A 163 -4.66 16.00 -9.47
N ASN A 164 -3.82 15.23 -8.76
CA ASN A 164 -2.49 14.89 -9.24
C ASN A 164 -2.55 14.13 -10.58
N PHE A 165 -1.93 14.69 -11.62
CA PHE A 165 -1.94 14.19 -13.00
C PHE A 165 -1.36 12.79 -13.20
N TRP A 166 -0.64 12.26 -12.22
CA TRP A 166 -0.02 10.93 -12.24
C TRP A 166 -0.87 9.86 -11.55
N HIS A 167 -1.99 10.23 -10.93
CA HIS A 167 -2.84 9.34 -10.14
C HIS A 167 -4.32 9.59 -10.46
N PHE A 168 -5.14 8.52 -10.54
CA PHE A 168 -6.57 8.65 -10.82
C PHE A 168 -7.44 8.87 -9.57
N GLY A 169 -6.83 9.04 -8.40
CA GLY A 169 -7.56 9.10 -7.13
C GLY A 169 -7.94 7.70 -6.65
N HIS A 170 -8.15 7.54 -5.35
CA HIS A 170 -8.36 6.20 -4.77
C HIS A 170 -9.71 5.60 -5.16
N GLN A 171 -10.72 6.46 -5.33
CA GLN A 171 -12.06 6.11 -5.78
C GLN A 171 -12.31 6.53 -7.24
N GLY A 172 -11.26 6.91 -7.97
CA GLY A 172 -11.35 7.35 -9.36
C GLY A 172 -11.74 8.82 -9.53
N GLU A 173 -11.73 9.63 -8.47
CA GLU A 173 -12.09 11.06 -8.47
C GLU A 173 -11.28 11.90 -9.47
N TRP A 174 -10.05 11.50 -9.79
CA TRP A 174 -9.16 12.20 -10.73
C TRP A 174 -8.96 11.45 -12.04
N LEU A 175 -9.75 10.40 -12.29
CA LEU A 175 -9.59 9.55 -13.48
C LEU A 175 -9.63 10.38 -14.77
N SER A 176 -10.53 11.36 -14.87
CA SER A 176 -10.63 12.23 -16.04
C SER A 176 -9.34 13.05 -16.27
N SER A 177 -8.74 13.57 -15.20
CA SER A 177 -7.49 14.33 -15.25
C SER A 177 -6.30 13.44 -15.61
N PHE A 178 -6.26 12.22 -15.05
CA PHE A 178 -5.26 11.21 -15.40
C PHE A 178 -5.37 10.78 -16.86
N ILE A 179 -6.57 10.51 -17.38
CA ILE A 179 -6.75 10.17 -18.80
C ILE A 179 -6.32 11.34 -19.69
N ALA A 180 -6.59 12.59 -19.30
CA ALA A 180 -6.21 13.76 -20.07
C ALA A 180 -4.69 13.84 -20.27
N THR A 181 -3.89 13.46 -19.27
CA THR A 181 -2.42 13.56 -19.29
C THR A 181 -1.73 12.44 -20.09
N LEU A 182 -2.44 11.36 -20.38
CA LEU A 182 -1.90 10.28 -21.20
C LEU A 182 -1.58 10.75 -22.62
N SER A 183 -0.44 10.31 -23.15
CA SER A 183 -0.06 10.50 -24.54
C SER A 183 -1.05 9.81 -25.49
N LYS A 184 -1.08 10.26 -26.76
CA LYS A 184 -1.92 9.67 -27.80
C LYS A 184 -1.71 8.15 -27.91
N THR A 185 -0.45 7.70 -27.90
CA THR A 185 -0.09 6.27 -27.99
C THR A 185 -0.58 5.47 -26.78
N GLN A 186 -0.53 6.03 -25.57
CA GLN A 186 -1.06 5.38 -24.36
C GLN A 186 -2.59 5.27 -24.41
N LYS A 187 -3.27 6.34 -24.85
CA LYS A 187 -4.73 6.35 -25.06
C LYS A 187 -5.16 5.28 -26.07
N GLU A 188 -4.49 5.20 -27.22
CA GLU A 188 -4.75 4.20 -28.25
C GLU A 188 -4.57 2.76 -27.74
N ARG A 189 -3.52 2.50 -26.94
CA ARG A 189 -3.31 1.19 -26.30
C ARG A 189 -4.44 0.83 -25.33
N ILE A 190 -4.94 1.79 -24.56
CA ILE A 190 -6.07 1.57 -23.65
C ILE A 190 -7.34 1.26 -24.44
N VAL A 191 -7.64 2.05 -25.48
CA VAL A 191 -8.81 1.82 -26.35
C VAL A 191 -8.77 0.43 -26.98
N ALA A 192 -7.62 0.03 -27.54
CA ALA A 192 -7.44 -1.29 -28.13
C ALA A 192 -7.70 -2.43 -27.11
N ARG A 193 -7.19 -2.29 -25.88
CA ARG A 193 -7.43 -3.27 -24.82
C ARG A 193 -8.88 -3.32 -24.36
N LEU A 194 -9.55 -2.16 -24.25
CA LEU A 194 -10.95 -2.07 -23.87
C LEU A 194 -11.89 -2.60 -24.96
N SER A 195 -11.57 -2.41 -26.24
CA SER A 195 -12.37 -2.95 -27.35
C SER A 195 -12.41 -4.48 -27.41
N HIS A 196 -11.52 -5.17 -26.70
CA HIS A 196 -11.53 -6.62 -26.57
C HIS A 196 -12.34 -7.12 -25.36
N ILE A 197 -12.87 -6.24 -24.52
CA ILE A 197 -13.75 -6.62 -23.41
C ILE A 197 -15.17 -6.75 -23.99
N PRO A 198 -15.80 -7.96 -23.94
CA PRO A 198 -17.18 -8.10 -24.38
C PRO A 198 -18.06 -7.20 -23.51
N LEU A 199 -18.78 -6.26 -24.13
CA LEU A 199 -19.85 -5.53 -23.46
C LEU A 199 -20.86 -6.57 -22.96
N ALA A 200 -21.10 -6.62 -21.64
CA ALA A 200 -22.13 -7.47 -21.07
C ALA A 200 -23.44 -7.17 -21.82
N GLN A 201 -23.99 -8.18 -22.47
CA GLN A 201 -25.23 -8.06 -23.23
C GLN A 201 -26.32 -7.54 -22.28
N SER A 202 -26.90 -6.38 -22.61
CA SER A 202 -28.05 -5.86 -21.90
C SER A 202 -29.17 -6.92 -21.94
N PRO A 203 -29.87 -7.18 -20.83
CA PRO A 203 -30.96 -8.13 -20.84
C PRO A 203 -32.03 -7.64 -21.82
N SER A 204 -32.26 -8.42 -22.87
CA SER A 204 -33.39 -8.25 -23.78
C SER A 204 -34.68 -8.41 -22.97
N HIS A 205 -35.36 -7.30 -22.72
CA HIS A 205 -36.75 -7.32 -22.29
C HIS A 205 -37.57 -7.98 -23.40
N HIS A 206 -37.89 -9.26 -23.22
CA HIS A 206 -39.03 -9.87 -23.88
C HIS A 206 -40.28 -9.51 -23.08
N ILE A 207 -41.13 -8.69 -23.70
CA ILE A 207 -42.54 -8.51 -23.35
C ILE A 207 -43.28 -9.78 -23.77
#